data_AF-A0A7Y2VR35-F1
#
_entry.id   AF-A0A7Y2VR35-F1
#
_cell.length_a   1.000
_cell.length_b   1.000
_cell.length_c   1.000
_cell.angle_alpha   90.00
_cell.angle_beta   90.00
_cell.angle_gamma   90.00
#
_symmetry.space_group_name_H-M   'P 1'
#
loop_
_entity.id
_entity.type
_entity.pdbx_description
1 polymer ?
#
loop_
_entity_poly.entity_id
_entity_poly.type
_entity_poly.pdbx_seq_one_letter_code
_entity_poly.pdbx_strand_id
1 'polypeptide(L)'
;VSAYSVIANGGKQIKPTLIDRIQDRYGKTIFRHEERLCDSCNAGDWQNQEEPNIVDNREQVLDPMTAYQITSMMQGVITRGTAAGKIDLGERDVAGKTGPTNDEKDAWFVGFTPALVAGLYMGFDKPAPLGRGGTGGGLSAPIFNEFMQAAVKDMPESKFVIPQGMNLIPIDRKTGMAAMEGDPNTIIEAFKPGTGPADSLSVIGMDSTMAPEEILKTSPQANQAVQSGAGGLY
;
A
#
# COMPACT_ATOMS: atom_id res chain seq x y z
N VAL A 1 -7.85 -8.98 4.20
CA VAL A 1 -7.77 -7.57 4.62
C VAL A 1 -6.83 -7.34 5.80
N SER A 2 -6.85 -8.15 6.86
CA SER A 2 -6.02 -7.96 8.08
C SER A 2 -4.52 -7.82 7.81
N ALA A 3 -3.96 -8.62 6.90
CA ALA A 3 -2.56 -8.50 6.49
C ALA A 3 -2.24 -7.13 5.84
N TYR A 4 -3.15 -6.60 5.03
CA TYR A 4 -3.02 -5.26 4.45
C TYR A 4 -3.20 -4.17 5.50
N SER A 5 -3.99 -4.42 6.55
CA SER A 5 -4.12 -3.50 7.69
C SER A 5 -2.82 -3.33 8.46
N VAL A 6 -2.00 -4.38 8.56
CA VAL A 6 -0.64 -4.28 9.12
C VAL A 6 0.22 -3.35 8.28
N ILE A 7 0.12 -3.41 6.95
CA ILE A 7 0.89 -2.51 6.07
C ILE A 7 0.38 -1.07 6.21
N ALA A 8 -0.94 -0.89 6.11
CA ALA A 8 -1.60 0.41 6.12
C ALA A 8 -1.35 1.22 7.41
N ASN A 9 -1.22 0.54 8.55
CA ASN A 9 -1.04 1.18 9.85
C ASN A 9 0.44 1.35 10.28
N GLY A 10 1.39 1.09 9.37
CA GLY A 10 2.82 1.22 9.66
C GLY A 10 3.45 0.01 10.36
N GLY A 11 2.84 -1.17 10.27
CA GLY A 11 3.44 -2.46 10.64
C GLY A 11 2.98 -3.05 11.96
N LYS A 12 1.90 -2.53 12.56
CA LYS A 12 1.36 -3.01 13.83
C LYS A 12 0.32 -4.11 13.62
N GLN A 13 0.37 -5.14 14.44
CA GLN A 13 -0.56 -6.26 14.37
C GLN A 13 -1.99 -5.79 14.65
N ILE A 14 -2.93 -6.25 13.82
CA ILE A 14 -4.37 -6.05 14.04
C ILE A 14 -5.00 -7.40 14.31
N LYS A 15 -5.74 -7.50 15.40
CA LYS A 15 -6.67 -8.61 15.67
C LYS A 15 -8.04 -8.19 15.13
N PRO A 16 -8.54 -8.77 14.03
CA PRO A 16 -9.86 -8.41 13.52
C PRO A 16 -10.95 -8.82 14.50
N THR A 17 -11.94 -7.96 14.70
CA THR A 17 -13.15 -8.29 15.45
C THR A 17 -14.39 -7.85 14.69
N LEU A 18 -15.48 -8.57 14.93
CA LEU A 18 -16.83 -8.12 14.58
C LEU A 18 -17.58 -7.58 15.80
N ILE A 19 -17.22 -8.05 17.00
CA ILE A 19 -17.89 -7.71 18.26
C ILE A 19 -16.95 -6.81 19.06
N ASP A 20 -17.38 -5.58 19.31
CA ASP A 20 -16.59 -4.65 20.13
C ASP A 20 -16.86 -4.83 21.63
N ARG A 21 -18.14 -4.96 22.02
CA ARG A 21 -18.56 -5.01 23.42
C ARG A 21 -19.79 -5.89 23.62
N ILE A 22 -19.79 -6.70 24.68
CA ILE A 22 -20.97 -7.44 25.17
C ILE A 22 -21.27 -6.97 26.59
N GLN A 23 -22.52 -6.60 26.87
CA GLN A 23 -22.98 -6.17 28.19
C GLN A 23 -24.12 -7.06 28.70
N ASP A 24 -24.23 -7.20 30.02
CA ASP A 24 -25.38 -7.83 30.64
C ASP A 24 -26.61 -6.90 30.70
N ARG A 25 -27.74 -7.41 31.22
CA ARG A 25 -29.00 -6.64 31.36
C ARG A 25 -28.90 -5.41 32.26
N TYR A 26 -27.85 -5.30 33.06
CA TYR A 26 -27.60 -4.19 33.98
C TYR A 26 -26.53 -3.23 33.43
N GLY A 27 -26.04 -3.45 32.21
CA GLY A 27 -25.03 -2.63 31.55
C GLY A 27 -23.59 -2.99 31.90
N LYS A 28 -23.33 -4.05 32.66
CA LYS A 28 -21.96 -4.49 32.99
C LYS A 28 -21.32 -5.13 31.77
N THR A 29 -20.14 -4.64 31.38
CA THR A 29 -19.35 -5.21 30.29
C THR A 29 -18.82 -6.59 30.67
N ILE A 30 -19.19 -7.61 29.89
CA ILE A 30 -18.72 -9.00 30.01
C ILE A 30 -17.52 -9.24 29.08
N PHE A 31 -17.53 -8.60 27.91
CA PHE A 31 -16.49 -8.71 26.90
C PHE A 31 -16.23 -7.35 26.28
N ARG A 32 -14.97 -7.04 26.02
CA ARG A 32 -14.51 -5.86 25.28
C ARG A 32 -13.32 -6.25 24.43
N HIS A 33 -13.33 -5.89 23.15
CA HIS A 33 -12.22 -6.14 22.24
C HIS A 33 -11.10 -5.11 22.36
N GLU A 34 -11.42 -3.85 22.65
CA GLU A 34 -10.42 -2.81 22.86
C GLU A 34 -9.53 -3.13 24.08
N GLU A 35 -8.26 -3.41 23.78
CA GLU A 35 -7.19 -3.75 24.74
C GLU A 35 -6.25 -2.56 25.01
N ARG A 36 -6.37 -1.45 24.25
CA ARG A 36 -5.52 -0.26 24.46
C ARG A 36 -5.85 0.41 25.79
N LEU A 37 -4.79 0.91 26.44
CA LEU A 37 -4.88 1.60 27.71
C LEU A 37 -5.09 3.08 27.48
N CYS A 38 -6.04 3.67 28.20
CA CYS A 38 -6.27 5.09 28.23
C CYS A 38 -6.71 5.51 29.63
N ASP A 39 -5.75 5.84 30.48
CA ASP A 39 -6.00 6.15 31.90
C ASP A 39 -6.83 7.44 32.07
N SER A 40 -6.70 8.38 31.14
CA SER A 40 -7.42 9.65 31.12
C SER A 40 -8.75 9.62 30.35
N CYS A 41 -9.16 8.48 29.78
CA CYS A 41 -10.46 8.31 29.09
C CYS A 41 -11.64 8.09 30.06
N ASN A 42 -11.65 8.80 31.19
CA ASN A 42 -12.66 8.68 32.25
C ASN A 42 -13.32 10.02 32.62
N ALA A 43 -13.06 11.08 31.84
CA ALA A 43 -13.67 12.38 32.06
C ALA A 43 -15.17 12.32 31.75
N GLY A 44 -16.01 12.70 32.72
CA GLY A 44 -17.47 12.76 32.54
C GLY A 44 -17.90 13.90 31.63
N ASP A 45 -17.15 15.01 31.62
CA ASP A 45 -17.42 16.21 30.81
C ASP A 45 -16.11 16.86 30.34
N TRP A 46 -16.21 17.70 29.30
CA TRP A 46 -15.11 18.54 28.86
C TRP A 46 -14.95 19.76 29.79
N GLN A 47 -13.80 19.85 30.45
CA GLN A 47 -13.39 20.91 31.38
C GLN A 47 -12.10 21.61 30.91
N ASN A 48 -11.85 21.60 29.60
CA ASN A 48 -10.64 22.18 29.01
C ASN A 48 -9.34 21.47 29.44
N GLN A 49 -9.44 20.17 29.75
CA GLN A 49 -8.31 19.29 30.01
C GLN A 49 -7.53 18.96 28.73
N GLU A 50 -6.32 18.42 28.87
CA GLU A 50 -5.58 17.85 27.74
C GLU A 50 -6.33 16.66 27.14
N GLU A 51 -6.16 16.46 25.82
CA GLU A 51 -6.71 15.29 25.15
C GLU A 51 -6.09 14.00 25.72
N PRO A 52 -6.91 12.97 25.96
CA PRO A 52 -6.41 11.74 26.55
C PRO A 52 -5.50 11.00 25.57
N ASN A 53 -4.32 10.58 26.06
CA ASN A 53 -3.37 9.81 25.28
C ASN A 53 -3.76 8.33 25.29
N ILE A 54 -4.07 7.78 24.12
CA ILE A 54 -4.35 6.36 23.95
C ILE A 54 -3.02 5.63 23.69
N VAL A 55 -2.59 4.81 24.64
CA VAL A 55 -1.35 4.05 24.51
C VAL A 55 -1.58 2.89 23.57
N ASP A 56 -0.92 2.94 22.41
CA ASP A 56 -0.94 1.87 21.43
C ASP A 56 0.03 0.75 21.80
N ASN A 57 -0.51 -0.31 22.38
CA ASN A 57 0.21 -1.50 22.85
C ASN A 57 0.24 -2.66 21.84
N ARG A 58 -0.16 -2.41 20.59
CA ARG A 58 -0.12 -3.44 19.53
C ARG A 58 1.32 -3.84 19.21
N GLU A 59 1.53 -5.13 18.97
CA GLU A 59 2.83 -5.66 18.58
C GLU A 59 3.28 -5.10 17.23
N GLN A 60 4.53 -4.64 17.14
CA GLN A 60 5.16 -4.21 15.89
C GLN A 60 5.70 -5.44 15.14
N VAL A 61 4.96 -5.91 14.13
CA VAL A 61 5.28 -7.15 13.40
C VAL A 61 5.99 -6.91 12.06
N LEU A 62 5.99 -5.66 11.59
CA LEU A 62 6.69 -5.24 10.38
C LEU A 62 7.44 -3.93 10.67
N ASP A 63 8.68 -3.79 10.20
CA ASP A 63 9.42 -2.53 10.34
C ASP A 63 8.64 -1.36 9.67
N PRO A 64 8.41 -0.22 10.36
CA PRO A 64 7.64 0.89 9.81
C PRO A 64 8.16 1.41 8.47
N MET A 65 9.50 1.42 8.29
CA MET A 65 10.09 1.81 7.01
C MET A 65 9.72 0.84 5.89
N THR A 66 9.74 -0.47 6.17
CA THR A 66 9.29 -1.49 5.23
C THR A 66 7.81 -1.33 4.88
N ALA A 67 6.95 -1.07 5.88
CA ALA A 67 5.52 -0.87 5.68
C ALA A 67 5.26 0.34 4.76
N TYR A 68 5.95 1.45 5.00
CA TYR A 68 5.83 2.65 4.15
C TYR A 68 6.39 2.42 2.75
N GLN A 69 7.53 1.74 2.61
CA GLN A 69 8.12 1.43 1.30
C GLN A 69 7.16 0.56 0.45
N ILE A 70 6.54 -0.46 1.06
CA ILE A 70 5.51 -1.28 0.38
C ILE A 70 4.29 -0.42 0.01
N THR A 71 3.89 0.51 0.88
CA THR A 71 2.81 1.45 0.61
C THR A 71 3.11 2.37 -0.57
N SER A 72 4.31 2.97 -0.63
CA SER A 72 4.79 3.79 -1.75
C SER A 72 4.70 3.04 -3.09
N MET A 73 5.21 1.80 -3.11
CA MET A 73 5.12 0.95 -4.31
C MET A 73 3.66 0.69 -4.73
N MET A 74 2.76 0.47 -3.77
CA MET A 74 1.34 0.24 -4.03
C MET A 74 0.57 1.52 -4.40
N GLN A 75 0.99 2.72 -3.99
CA GLN A 75 0.48 3.97 -4.56
C GLN A 75 0.82 4.06 -6.06
N GLY A 76 1.96 3.48 -6.47
CA GLY A 76 2.31 3.30 -7.88
C GLY A 76 1.30 2.46 -8.68
N VAL A 77 0.67 1.46 -8.07
CA VAL A 77 -0.37 0.66 -8.73
C VAL A 77 -1.60 1.51 -9.07
N ILE A 78 -1.95 2.44 -8.18
CA ILE A 78 -3.10 3.34 -8.31
C ILE A 78 -2.83 4.47 -9.30
N THR A 79 -1.63 5.04 -9.29
CA THR A 79 -1.30 6.23 -10.10
C THR A 79 -0.85 5.88 -11.52
N ARG A 80 -0.09 4.79 -11.68
CA ARG A 80 0.62 4.47 -12.94
C ARG A 80 0.60 2.99 -13.32
N GLY A 81 -0.10 2.17 -12.55
CA GLY A 81 -0.12 0.72 -12.71
C GLY A 81 -1.48 0.18 -13.17
N THR A 82 -1.77 -1.05 -12.74
CA THR A 82 -2.96 -1.80 -13.17
C THR A 82 -4.29 -1.23 -12.69
N ALA A 83 -4.28 -0.30 -11.74
CA ALA A 83 -5.48 0.41 -11.28
C ALA A 83 -5.47 1.91 -11.67
N ALA A 84 -4.59 2.31 -12.58
CA ALA A 84 -4.49 3.69 -13.06
C ALA A 84 -5.83 4.20 -13.63
N GLY A 85 -6.26 5.36 -13.12
CA GLY A 85 -7.51 6.00 -13.53
C GLY A 85 -8.79 5.25 -13.12
N LYS A 86 -8.70 4.26 -12.22
CA LYS A 86 -9.86 3.50 -11.71
C LYS A 86 -10.31 3.95 -10.32
N ILE A 87 -9.40 4.56 -9.56
CA ILE A 87 -9.64 5.04 -8.20
C ILE A 87 -9.49 6.56 -8.20
N ASP A 88 -10.51 7.25 -7.70
CA ASP A 88 -10.53 8.70 -7.52
C ASP A 88 -11.22 9.01 -6.18
N LEU A 89 -10.40 9.33 -5.16
CA LEU A 89 -10.83 9.70 -3.81
C LEU A 89 -10.43 11.14 -3.45
N GLY A 90 -10.26 12.01 -4.46
CA GLY A 90 -9.79 13.39 -4.27
C GLY A 90 -8.33 13.45 -3.83
N GLU A 91 -8.03 14.26 -2.81
CA GLU A 91 -6.65 14.46 -2.31
C GLU A 91 -6.16 13.39 -1.32
N ARG A 92 -6.97 12.35 -1.08
CA ARG A 92 -6.64 11.26 -0.17
C ARG A 92 -5.59 10.35 -0.77
N ASP A 93 -4.62 9.94 0.05
CA ASP A 93 -3.67 8.92 -0.35
C ASP A 93 -4.35 7.55 -0.41
N VAL A 94 -4.14 6.83 -1.51
CA VAL A 94 -4.63 5.47 -1.72
C VAL A 94 -3.52 4.58 -2.22
N ALA A 95 -3.39 3.41 -1.61
CA ALA A 95 -2.52 2.34 -2.05
C ALA A 95 -3.34 1.07 -2.29
N GLY A 96 -2.93 0.21 -3.22
CA GLY A 96 -3.60 -1.06 -3.39
C GLY A 96 -2.92 -1.99 -4.38
N LYS A 97 -3.49 -3.18 -4.54
CA LYS A 97 -3.01 -4.19 -5.46
C LYS A 97 -4.16 -4.95 -6.10
N THR A 98 -4.04 -5.13 -7.41
CA THR A 98 -4.87 -6.02 -8.23
C THR A 98 -4.40 -7.47 -8.10
N GLY A 99 -5.34 -8.41 -8.00
CA GLY A 99 -5.04 -9.85 -8.00
C GLY A 99 -5.98 -10.60 -8.96
N PRO A 100 -5.58 -10.84 -10.22
CA PRO A 100 -6.26 -11.82 -11.05
C PRO A 100 -5.85 -13.24 -10.65
N THR A 101 -6.75 -14.22 -10.78
CA THR A 101 -6.36 -15.64 -10.83
C THR A 101 -6.20 -16.13 -12.27
N ASN A 102 -5.58 -17.30 -12.45
CA ASN A 102 -5.44 -17.95 -13.76
C ASN A 102 -6.82 -18.10 -14.42
N ASP A 103 -6.86 -17.90 -15.74
CA ASP A 103 -8.08 -17.93 -16.57
C ASP A 103 -9.16 -16.89 -16.22
N GLU A 104 -8.81 -15.80 -15.51
CA GLU A 104 -9.75 -14.72 -15.14
C GLU A 104 -11.00 -15.24 -14.39
N LYS A 105 -10.83 -16.28 -13.56
CA LYS A 105 -11.92 -16.87 -12.77
C LYS A 105 -12.29 -16.01 -11.57
N ASP A 106 -11.30 -15.28 -11.04
CA ASP A 106 -11.44 -14.42 -9.88
C ASP A 106 -10.82 -13.06 -10.13
N ALA A 107 -11.52 -12.03 -9.67
CA ALA A 107 -11.05 -10.66 -9.68
C ALA A 107 -10.92 -10.14 -8.24
N TRP A 108 -9.69 -9.97 -7.77
CA TRP A 108 -9.40 -9.35 -6.49
C TRP A 108 -8.89 -7.92 -6.66
N PHE A 109 -9.32 -7.07 -5.74
CA PHE A 109 -8.65 -5.80 -5.47
C PHE A 109 -8.60 -5.57 -3.97
N VAL A 110 -7.41 -5.35 -3.42
CA VAL A 110 -7.26 -4.95 -2.03
C VAL A 110 -6.58 -3.59 -2.02
N GLY A 111 -7.24 -2.61 -1.42
CA GLY A 111 -6.75 -1.25 -1.35
C GLY A 111 -7.02 -0.63 0.01
N PHE A 112 -6.33 0.45 0.29
CA PHE A 112 -6.44 1.14 1.57
C PHE A 112 -6.04 2.60 1.48
N THR A 113 -6.60 3.35 2.40
CA THR A 113 -6.16 4.69 2.85
C THR A 113 -5.50 4.52 4.22
N PRO A 114 -4.90 5.56 4.82
CA PRO A 114 -4.40 5.49 6.20
C PRO A 114 -5.48 5.09 7.22
N ALA A 115 -6.76 5.41 6.96
CA ALA A 115 -7.86 5.19 7.89
C ALA A 115 -8.65 3.88 7.64
N LEU A 116 -8.67 3.37 6.42
CA LEU A 116 -9.55 2.27 6.03
C LEU A 116 -8.90 1.34 5.01
N VAL A 117 -9.05 0.03 5.23
CA VAL A 117 -8.63 -1.04 4.32
C VAL A 117 -9.85 -1.79 3.85
N ALA A 118 -10.00 -1.96 2.53
CA ALA A 118 -11.05 -2.76 1.95
C ALA A 118 -10.48 -3.76 0.94
N GLY A 119 -11.09 -4.95 0.92
CA GLY A 119 -10.78 -6.01 -0.03
C GLY A 119 -12.04 -6.40 -0.75
N LEU A 120 -11.98 -6.42 -2.08
CA LEU A 120 -13.06 -6.83 -2.93
C LEU A 120 -12.66 -8.10 -3.69
N TYR A 121 -13.56 -9.07 -3.65
CA TYR A 121 -13.50 -10.30 -4.41
C TYR A 121 -14.72 -10.40 -5.31
N MET A 122 -14.52 -10.88 -6.52
CA MET A 122 -15.58 -11.25 -7.42
C MET A 122 -15.23 -12.56 -8.12
N GLY A 123 -16.19 -13.47 -8.15
CA GLY A 123 -16.07 -14.80 -8.72
C GLY A 123 -17.44 -15.48 -8.72
N PHE A 124 -17.55 -16.59 -9.44
CA PHE A 124 -18.74 -17.45 -9.40
C PHE A 124 -18.58 -18.53 -8.31
N ASP A 125 -19.67 -18.89 -7.63
CA ASP A 125 -19.68 -19.98 -6.64
C ASP A 125 -19.14 -21.30 -7.22
N LYS A 126 -19.43 -21.55 -8.50
CA LYS A 126 -18.78 -22.58 -9.30
C LYS A 126 -17.77 -21.90 -10.22
N PRO A 127 -16.45 -22.13 -10.04
CA PRO A 127 -15.42 -21.40 -10.78
C PRO A 127 -15.65 -21.44 -12.28
N ALA A 128 -15.83 -20.26 -12.88
CA ALA A 128 -16.00 -20.06 -14.30
C ALA A 128 -15.30 -18.75 -14.70
N PRO A 129 -14.82 -18.62 -15.95
CA PRO A 129 -14.22 -17.37 -16.40
C PRO A 129 -15.20 -16.20 -16.29
N LEU A 130 -14.75 -15.06 -15.76
CA LEU A 130 -15.54 -13.82 -15.67
C LEU A 130 -15.76 -13.15 -17.03
N GLY A 131 -15.12 -13.66 -18.09
CA GLY A 131 -15.13 -13.10 -19.43
C GLY A 131 -13.98 -12.12 -19.64
N ARG A 132 -13.72 -11.77 -20.91
CA ARG A 132 -12.62 -10.87 -21.29
C ARG A 132 -12.71 -9.56 -20.52
N GLY A 133 -11.63 -9.19 -19.84
CA GLY A 133 -11.57 -7.97 -19.02
C GLY A 133 -12.05 -8.18 -17.58
N GLY A 134 -12.37 -9.43 -17.20
CA GLY A 134 -12.73 -9.87 -15.86
C GLY A 134 -11.56 -9.88 -14.88
N THR A 135 -10.72 -8.84 -14.90
CA THR A 135 -9.54 -8.72 -14.06
C THR A 135 -9.83 -7.84 -12.84
N GLY A 136 -8.96 -7.94 -11.82
CA GLY A 136 -9.05 -7.08 -10.64
C GLY A 136 -9.02 -5.57 -10.94
N GLY A 137 -8.34 -5.13 -12.00
CA GLY A 137 -8.31 -3.71 -12.40
C GLY A 137 -9.55 -3.28 -13.20
N GLY A 138 -10.15 -4.19 -13.97
CA GLY A 138 -11.31 -3.92 -14.82
C GLY A 138 -12.63 -3.96 -14.07
N LEU A 139 -12.83 -4.98 -13.22
CA LEU A 139 -14.08 -5.19 -12.47
C LEU A 139 -13.96 -4.72 -11.02
N SER A 140 -12.91 -5.14 -10.32
CA SER A 140 -12.86 -4.98 -8.87
C SER A 140 -12.48 -3.57 -8.42
N ALA A 141 -11.56 -2.92 -9.12
CA ALA A 141 -11.11 -1.57 -8.78
C ALA A 141 -12.22 -0.50 -8.88
N PRO A 142 -13.07 -0.44 -9.92
CA PRO A 142 -14.18 0.52 -9.97
C PRO A 142 -15.20 0.35 -8.84
N ILE A 143 -15.53 -0.89 -8.46
CA ILE A 143 -16.47 -1.13 -7.35
C ILE A 143 -15.82 -0.77 -6.02
N PHE A 144 -14.53 -1.08 -5.84
CA PHE A 144 -13.77 -0.59 -4.70
C PHE A 144 -13.80 0.93 -4.62
N ASN A 145 -13.63 1.63 -5.75
CA ASN A 145 -13.69 3.09 -5.79
C ASN A 145 -15.05 3.61 -5.31
N GLU A 146 -16.15 3.08 -5.85
CA GLU A 146 -17.50 3.46 -5.45
C GLU A 146 -17.74 3.25 -3.95
N PHE A 147 -17.34 2.08 -3.43
CA PHE A 147 -17.42 1.79 -1.99
C PHE A 147 -16.61 2.79 -1.17
N MET A 148 -15.35 3.05 -1.55
CA MET A 148 -14.47 3.93 -0.80
C MET A 148 -14.94 5.38 -0.83
N GLN A 149 -15.46 5.88 -1.97
CA GLN A 149 -16.05 7.21 -2.07
C GLN A 149 -17.19 7.40 -1.05
N ALA A 150 -18.04 6.39 -0.88
CA ALA A 150 -19.09 6.42 0.14
C ALA A 150 -18.51 6.30 1.56
N ALA A 151 -17.57 5.38 1.78
CA ALA A 151 -17.05 5.07 3.10
C ALA A 151 -16.21 6.20 3.72
N VAL A 152 -15.46 6.95 2.90
CA VAL A 152 -14.53 7.98 3.38
C VAL A 152 -15.07 9.41 3.25
N LYS A 153 -16.32 9.56 2.80
CA LYS A 153 -16.94 10.86 2.51
C LYS A 153 -16.86 11.84 3.68
N ASP A 154 -17.20 11.36 4.88
CA ASP A 154 -17.23 12.17 6.11
C ASP A 154 -15.96 11.98 6.96
N MET A 155 -14.95 11.31 6.42
CA MET A 155 -13.66 11.13 7.07
C MET A 155 -12.70 12.27 6.67
N PRO A 156 -11.87 12.76 7.60
CA PRO A 156 -10.85 13.74 7.28
C PRO A 156 -9.88 13.16 6.25
N GLU A 157 -9.40 14.03 5.36
CA GLU A 157 -8.38 13.66 4.40
C GLU A 157 -7.08 13.33 5.13
N SER A 158 -6.47 12.21 4.77
CA SER A 158 -5.27 11.71 5.41
C SER A 158 -4.26 11.23 4.38
N LYS A 159 -2.99 11.43 4.73
CA LYS A 159 -1.83 11.00 3.95
C LYS A 159 -1.08 9.90 4.69
N PHE A 160 -0.35 9.07 3.97
CA PHE A 160 0.50 8.08 4.61
C PHE A 160 1.64 8.78 5.36
N VAL A 161 1.85 8.39 6.62
CA VAL A 161 2.90 8.98 7.46
C VAL A 161 4.24 8.38 7.06
N ILE A 162 5.17 9.24 6.67
CA ILE A 162 6.53 8.84 6.32
C ILE A 162 7.33 8.60 7.61
N PRO A 163 7.87 7.40 7.84
CA PRO A 163 8.69 7.12 9.02
C PRO A 163 9.94 8.01 9.07
N GLN A 164 10.33 8.42 10.27
CA GLN A 164 11.50 9.27 10.47
C GLN A 164 12.77 8.60 9.93
N GLY A 165 13.58 9.35 9.18
CA GLY A 165 14.82 8.86 8.57
C GLY A 165 14.64 8.16 7.22
N MET A 166 13.42 8.05 6.69
CA MET A 166 13.22 7.61 5.31
C MET A 166 13.80 8.64 4.33
N ASN A 167 14.47 8.17 3.28
CA ASN A 167 14.92 9.01 2.17
C ASN A 167 13.94 8.90 1.00
N LEU A 168 13.40 10.03 0.55
CA LEU A 168 12.61 10.08 -0.68
C LEU A 168 13.53 10.53 -1.81
N ILE A 169 13.72 9.66 -2.81
CA ILE A 169 14.70 9.88 -3.87
C ILE A 169 13.98 9.85 -5.22
N PRO A 170 14.19 10.85 -6.09
CA PRO A 170 13.74 10.79 -7.48
C PRO A 170 14.56 9.74 -8.24
N ILE A 171 13.88 8.78 -8.85
CA ILE A 171 14.49 7.74 -9.67
C ILE A 171 13.87 7.69 -11.06
N ASP A 172 14.65 7.27 -12.05
CA ASP A 172 14.10 6.92 -13.34
C ASP A 172 13.37 5.58 -13.23
N ARG A 173 12.07 5.59 -13.55
CA ARG A 173 11.18 4.44 -13.40
C ARG A 173 11.65 3.20 -14.17
N LYS A 174 12.37 3.37 -15.29
CA LYS A 174 12.76 2.27 -16.17
C LYS A 174 14.07 1.63 -15.73
N THR A 175 15.02 2.43 -15.28
CA THR A 175 16.37 1.98 -14.91
C THR A 175 16.52 1.72 -13.41
N GLY A 176 15.70 2.36 -12.58
CA GLY A 176 15.81 2.31 -11.12
C GLY A 176 16.96 3.13 -10.53
N MET A 177 17.70 3.87 -11.37
CA MET A 177 18.79 4.75 -10.94
C MET A 177 18.26 6.13 -10.51
N ALA A 178 19.08 6.90 -9.79
CA ALA A 178 18.76 8.28 -9.47
C ALA A 178 18.45 9.08 -10.75
N ALA A 179 17.32 9.77 -10.78
CA ALA A 179 16.93 10.60 -11.91
C ALA A 179 17.71 11.92 -11.91
N MET A 180 18.04 12.40 -13.10
CA MET A 180 18.57 13.74 -13.30
C MET A 180 17.44 14.76 -13.43
N GLU A 181 17.76 16.03 -13.17
CA GLU A 181 16.80 17.12 -13.36
C GLU A 181 16.37 17.20 -14.82
N GLY A 182 15.05 17.16 -15.06
CA GLY A 182 14.46 17.18 -16.41
C GLY A 182 14.16 15.80 -17.01
N ASP A 183 14.48 14.69 -16.31
CA ASP A 183 14.16 13.35 -16.80
C ASP A 183 12.64 13.11 -16.87
N PRO A 184 12.10 12.70 -18.04
CA PRO A 184 10.65 12.60 -18.25
C PRO A 184 10.00 11.41 -17.52
N ASN A 185 10.79 10.42 -17.08
CA ASN A 185 10.31 9.19 -16.43
C ASN A 185 10.54 9.16 -14.91
N THR A 186 10.68 10.33 -14.30
CA THR A 186 11.01 10.47 -12.88
C THR A 186 9.82 10.08 -11.99
N ILE A 187 10.08 9.25 -10.99
CA ILE A 187 9.16 8.95 -9.88
C ILE A 187 9.88 9.12 -8.55
N ILE A 188 9.16 9.54 -7.51
CA ILE A 188 9.69 9.52 -6.15
C ILE A 188 9.49 8.13 -5.57
N GLU A 189 10.55 7.53 -5.05
CA GLU A 189 10.49 6.29 -4.29
C GLU A 189 11.11 6.44 -2.90
N ALA A 190 10.63 5.62 -1.98
CA ALA A 190 11.05 5.62 -0.58
C ALA A 190 12.14 4.58 -0.33
N PHE A 191 13.27 5.02 0.22
CA PHE A 191 14.42 4.18 0.55
C PHE A 191 14.76 4.29 2.03
N LYS A 192 15.09 3.14 2.64
CA LYS A 192 15.68 3.12 3.98
C LYS A 192 17.07 3.77 3.94
N PRO A 193 17.57 4.31 5.05
CA PRO A 193 18.95 4.78 5.16
C PRO A 193 19.95 3.75 4.61
N GLY A 194 20.80 4.18 3.68
CA GLY A 194 21.84 3.33 3.08
C GLY A 194 21.35 2.32 2.01
N THR A 195 20.07 2.33 1.63
CA THR A 195 19.52 1.42 0.60
C THR A 195 19.11 2.13 -0.69
N GLY A 196 19.59 3.36 -0.88
CA GLY A 196 19.26 4.19 -2.04
C GLY A 196 19.68 3.57 -3.39
N PRO A 197 19.23 4.16 -4.51
CA PRO A 197 19.60 3.69 -5.84
C PRO A 197 21.11 3.78 -6.05
N ALA A 198 21.66 2.88 -6.87
CA ALA A 198 23.07 2.92 -7.22
C ALA A 198 23.36 4.17 -8.06
N ASP A 199 24.47 4.87 -7.75
CA ASP A 199 24.92 6.04 -8.51
C ASP A 199 25.44 5.66 -9.92
N SER A 200 25.82 4.38 -10.12
CA SER A 200 26.26 3.86 -11.41
C SER A 200 26.00 2.35 -11.53
N LEU A 201 25.71 1.90 -12.75
CA LEU A 201 25.55 0.48 -13.11
C LEU A 201 26.85 0.00 -13.77
N SER A 202 27.60 -0.88 -13.11
CA SER A 202 28.71 -1.61 -13.73
C SER A 202 28.30 -3.07 -13.96
N VAL A 203 28.25 -3.48 -15.23
CA VAL A 203 28.01 -4.88 -15.59
C VAL A 203 29.35 -5.62 -15.46
N ILE A 204 29.40 -6.67 -14.63
CA ILE A 204 30.62 -7.48 -14.45
C ILE A 204 31.04 -8.06 -15.81
N GLY A 205 32.19 -7.62 -16.32
CA GLY A 205 32.75 -8.05 -17.61
C GLY A 205 32.86 -6.96 -18.70
N MET A 206 32.45 -5.71 -18.43
CA MET A 206 32.65 -4.58 -19.35
C MET A 206 33.41 -3.43 -18.65
N ASP A 207 34.63 -3.16 -19.10
CA ASP A 207 35.61 -2.25 -18.48
C ASP A 207 35.40 -0.75 -18.79
N SER A 208 34.16 -0.34 -19.05
CA SER A 208 33.84 1.05 -19.41
C SER A 208 32.47 1.47 -18.91
N THR A 209 32.41 2.62 -18.25
CA THR A 209 31.19 3.32 -17.86
C THR A 209 30.43 3.75 -19.12
N MET A 210 29.31 3.10 -19.43
CA MET A 210 28.48 3.41 -20.59
C MET A 210 27.21 4.16 -20.19
N ALA A 211 26.68 4.98 -21.09
CA ALA A 211 25.41 5.64 -20.89
C ALA A 211 24.26 4.59 -20.83
N PRO A 212 23.20 4.83 -20.04
CA PRO A 212 22.11 3.85 -19.83
C PRO A 212 21.45 3.35 -21.12
N GLU A 213 21.40 4.19 -22.15
CA GLU A 213 20.82 3.88 -23.46
C GLU A 213 21.62 2.85 -24.25
N GLU A 214 22.93 2.78 -24.03
CA GLU A 214 23.82 1.83 -24.70
C GLU A 214 23.79 0.47 -24.01
N ILE A 215 23.65 0.42 -22.67
CA ILE A 215 23.57 -0.81 -21.87
C ILE A 215 22.33 -1.65 -22.27
N LEU A 216 21.19 -0.99 -22.49
CA LEU A 216 19.96 -1.66 -22.93
C LEU A 216 20.06 -2.22 -24.35
N LYS A 217 20.99 -1.73 -25.18
CA LYS A 217 21.25 -2.25 -26.54
C LYS A 217 22.27 -3.37 -26.54
N THR A 218 23.24 -3.36 -25.62
CA THR A 218 24.35 -4.32 -25.59
C THR A 218 24.12 -5.54 -24.70
N SER A 219 23.20 -5.47 -23.73
CA SER A 219 22.90 -6.61 -22.83
C SER A 219 21.52 -7.23 -23.11
N PRO A 220 21.46 -8.43 -23.73
CA PRO A 220 20.22 -9.17 -23.92
C PRO A 220 19.52 -9.49 -22.59
N GLN A 221 20.28 -9.67 -21.51
CA GLN A 221 19.77 -10.00 -20.17
C GLN A 221 19.10 -8.79 -19.50
N ALA A 222 19.69 -7.60 -19.61
CA ALA A 222 19.06 -6.37 -19.12
C ALA A 222 17.78 -6.05 -19.90
N ASN A 223 17.80 -6.28 -21.22
CA ASN A 223 16.62 -6.11 -22.06
C ASN A 223 15.52 -7.15 -21.73
N GLN A 224 15.90 -8.40 -21.40
CA GLN A 224 14.96 -9.42 -20.93
C GLN A 224 14.36 -9.10 -19.56
N ALA A 225 15.13 -8.59 -18.61
CA ALA A 225 14.63 -8.19 -17.29
C ALA A 225 13.61 -7.04 -17.39
N VAL A 226 13.85 -6.08 -18.30
CA VAL A 226 12.94 -4.96 -18.54
C VAL A 226 11.70 -5.35 -19.35
N GLN A 227 11.85 -6.23 -20.36
CA GLN A 227 10.73 -6.66 -21.21
C GLN A 227 9.83 -7.72 -20.56
N SER A 228 10.37 -8.58 -19.70
CA SER A 228 9.61 -9.68 -19.11
C SER A 228 8.70 -9.25 -17.96
N GLY A 229 8.89 -8.06 -17.37
CA GLY A 229 8.06 -7.59 -16.25
C GLY A 229 8.01 -8.57 -15.07
N ALA A 230 8.93 -9.54 -15.02
CA ALA A 230 8.94 -10.61 -14.05
C ALA A 230 9.68 -10.10 -12.81
N GLY A 231 8.93 -9.46 -11.90
CA GLY A 231 9.34 -9.36 -10.52
C GLY A 231 9.47 -10.77 -9.94
N GLY A 232 10.71 -11.21 -9.72
CA GLY A 232 10.98 -12.51 -9.12
C GLY A 232 12.45 -12.64 -8.78
N LEU A 233 12.75 -12.66 -7.48
CA LEU A 233 13.98 -13.19 -6.93
C LEU A 233 14.16 -14.64 -7.39
N TYR A 234 15.14 -14.89 -8.25
CA TYR A 234 16.04 -16.05 -8.25
C TYR A 234 17.38 -15.63 -8.85
#